data_AF-A0A7W7ZK83-F1
#
_entry.id   AF-A0A7W7ZK83-F1
#
_cell.length_a   1.000
_cell.length_b   1.000
_cell.length_c   1.000
_cell.angle_alpha   90.00
_cell.angle_beta   90.00
_cell.angle_gamma   90.00
#
_symmetry.space_group_name_H-M   'P 1'
#
loop_
_entity.id
_entity.type
_entity.pdbx_description
1 polymer ?
#
loop_
_entity_poly.entity_id
_entity_poly.type
_entity_poly.pdbx_seq_one_letter_code
_entity_poly.pdbx_strand_id
1 'polypeptide(L)'
;MVAKASANTPENQLVVDALRQLIRRLNEATGLIVSAERNYSLNLLRWARERLHATPWQKVLPARSSTILRRETEHRLRKRQTGNQAAYGRLAIWYGQWTFDATLASPDLADRMVDLMLAFPAGEFFADRVFEVWCLNQVIESFRRIGAVTVEGPRLLWQRAGRSICTLRFEEYTFDVWFQKSLPSSSARWRYVHSGNALKGIPDITLIGEDSRYLVIDAKNRKSYGATRPEETYKMLGYLENFRGTFQQYPFWGALCFLSDDDLFTEVGTEGGNRLVLLGAHDNDPKVCALGGRMDTLLSEWLSLRRTEGLLASAPVPQIIM
;
A
#
# COMPACT_ATOMS: atom_id res chain seq x y z
N MET A 1 6.44 44.21 25.92
CA MET A 1 5.24 44.26 25.05
C MET A 1 5.10 42.91 24.37
N VAL A 2 4.18 42.04 24.81
CA VAL A 2 4.00 40.70 24.21
C VAL A 2 3.14 40.87 22.96
N ALA A 3 3.72 40.71 21.78
CA ALA A 3 2.98 40.75 20.53
C ALA A 3 1.90 39.66 20.56
N LYS A 4 0.63 40.06 20.43
CA LYS A 4 -0.50 39.12 20.40
C LYS A 4 -0.31 38.19 19.20
N ALA A 5 -0.19 36.89 19.45
CA ALA A 5 0.01 35.91 18.38
C ALA A 5 -1.16 35.98 17.39
N SER A 6 -0.88 36.41 16.17
CA SER A 6 -1.86 36.46 15.09
C SER A 6 -1.61 35.30 14.14
N ALA A 7 -2.68 34.63 13.72
CA ALA A 7 -2.60 33.62 12.67
C ALA A 7 -2.34 34.24 11.28
N ASN A 8 -2.38 35.58 11.14
CA ASN A 8 -2.26 36.25 9.86
C ASN A 8 -0.79 36.50 9.45
N THR A 9 0.06 35.49 9.54
CA THR A 9 1.46 35.55 9.12
C THR A 9 1.60 35.34 7.60
N PRO A 10 2.71 35.79 6.98
CA PRO A 10 2.92 35.59 5.54
C PRO A 10 2.81 34.12 5.10
N GLU A 11 3.37 33.19 5.89
CA GLU A 11 3.29 31.76 5.62
C GLU A 11 1.86 31.19 5.70
N ASN A 12 1.04 31.67 6.63
CA ASN A 12 -0.36 31.26 6.71
C ASN A 12 -1.20 31.86 5.58
N GLN A 13 -0.93 33.10 5.21
CA GLN A 13 -1.56 33.74 4.04
C GLN A 13 -1.20 33.00 2.75
N LEU A 14 0.05 32.54 2.62
CA LEU A 14 0.50 31.72 1.49
C LEU A 14 -0.22 30.36 1.45
N VAL A 15 -0.45 29.70 2.59
CA VAL A 15 -1.27 28.48 2.67
C VAL A 15 -2.69 28.73 2.17
N VAL A 16 -3.35 29.79 2.66
CA VAL A 16 -4.72 30.12 2.26
C VAL A 16 -4.80 30.45 0.77
N ASP A 17 -3.85 31.22 0.26
CA ASP A 17 -3.75 31.51 -1.17
C ASP A 17 -3.58 30.22 -1.99
N ALA A 18 -2.63 29.35 -1.62
CA ALA A 18 -2.41 28.06 -2.26
C ALA A 18 -3.69 27.20 -2.30
N LEU A 19 -4.40 27.07 -1.18
CA LEU A 19 -5.65 26.29 -1.10
C LEU A 19 -6.76 26.89 -1.97
N ARG A 20 -6.88 28.22 -2.02
CA ARG A 20 -7.88 28.87 -2.88
C ARG A 20 -7.57 28.65 -4.36
N GLN A 21 -6.30 28.76 -4.73
CA GLN A 21 -5.88 28.50 -6.11
C GLN A 21 -6.10 27.04 -6.49
N LEU A 22 -5.77 26.10 -5.60
CA LEU A 22 -6.06 24.68 -5.75
C LEU A 22 -7.55 24.42 -6.01
N ILE A 23 -8.42 24.98 -5.17
CA ILE A 23 -9.88 24.83 -5.31
C ILE A 23 -10.36 25.40 -6.64
N ARG A 24 -9.93 26.61 -7.01
CA ARG A 24 -10.33 27.23 -8.29
C ARG A 24 -9.99 26.31 -9.45
N ARG A 25 -8.75 25.84 -9.51
CA ARG A 25 -8.23 25.00 -10.59
C ARG A 25 -8.91 23.64 -10.68
N LEU A 26 -9.14 22.98 -9.55
CA LEU A 26 -9.85 21.70 -9.52
C LEU A 26 -11.33 21.83 -9.93
N ASN A 27 -11.96 23.00 -9.72
CA ASN A 27 -13.32 23.25 -10.25
C ASN A 27 -13.33 23.56 -11.76
N GLU A 28 -12.25 24.14 -12.29
CA GLU A 28 -12.07 24.42 -13.72
C GLU A 28 -11.74 23.16 -14.55
N ALA A 29 -11.28 22.09 -13.90
CA ALA A 29 -10.94 20.82 -14.52
C ALA A 29 -12.19 20.05 -15.00
N THR A 30 -12.68 20.35 -16.21
CA THR A 30 -13.89 19.75 -16.78
C THR A 30 -13.66 18.39 -17.48
N GLY A 31 -12.40 18.00 -17.69
CA GLY A 31 -12.02 16.81 -18.48
C GLY A 31 -11.96 15.47 -17.73
N LEU A 32 -12.20 15.45 -16.42
CA LEU A 32 -12.08 14.21 -15.64
C LEU A 32 -13.29 13.28 -15.86
N ILE A 33 -13.11 12.33 -16.78
CA ILE A 33 -14.00 11.17 -17.00
C ILE A 33 -14.12 10.39 -15.67
N VAL A 34 -15.17 9.58 -15.49
CA VAL A 34 -15.38 8.77 -14.27
C VAL A 34 -14.16 7.87 -14.02
N SER A 35 -13.24 8.34 -13.17
CA SER A 35 -11.92 7.74 -12.94
C SER A 35 -11.47 7.94 -11.49
N ALA A 36 -10.42 7.24 -11.05
CA ALA A 36 -9.88 7.37 -9.69
C ALA A 36 -9.38 8.80 -9.41
N GLU A 37 -8.87 9.44 -10.45
CA GLU A 37 -8.40 10.82 -10.50
C GLU A 37 -9.54 11.79 -10.20
N ARG A 38 -10.73 11.58 -10.77
CA ARG A 38 -11.93 12.37 -10.43
C ARG A 38 -12.29 12.26 -8.96
N ASN A 39 -12.32 11.04 -8.41
CA ASN A 39 -12.64 10.82 -7.00
C ASN A 39 -11.59 11.47 -6.08
N TYR A 40 -10.30 11.39 -6.43
CA TYR A 40 -9.24 12.05 -5.70
C TYR A 40 -9.38 13.58 -5.73
N SER A 41 -9.64 14.17 -6.90
CA SER A 41 -9.93 15.60 -7.06
C SER A 41 -11.11 16.06 -6.21
N LEU A 42 -12.20 15.29 -6.18
CA LEU A 42 -13.37 15.60 -5.35
C LEU A 42 -13.06 15.53 -3.85
N ASN A 43 -12.30 14.51 -3.42
CA ASN A 43 -11.87 14.38 -2.04
C ASN A 43 -10.94 15.53 -1.63
N LEU A 44 -10.00 15.91 -2.51
CA LEU A 44 -9.08 17.00 -2.28
C LEU A 44 -9.80 18.35 -2.25
N LEU A 45 -10.77 18.57 -3.15
CA LEU A 45 -11.67 19.74 -3.13
C LEU A 45 -12.43 19.84 -1.81
N ARG A 46 -13.02 18.73 -1.34
CA ARG A 46 -13.74 18.66 -0.07
C ARG A 46 -12.81 19.00 1.09
N TRP A 47 -11.66 18.33 1.17
CA TRP A 47 -10.65 18.56 2.20
C TRP A 47 -10.18 20.02 2.21
N ALA A 48 -9.86 20.60 1.05
CA ALA A 48 -9.35 21.97 0.95
C ALA A 48 -10.41 22.99 1.42
N ARG A 49 -11.67 22.80 1.03
CA ARG A 49 -12.80 23.64 1.50
C ARG A 49 -12.97 23.54 3.01
N GLU A 50 -13.02 22.33 3.56
CA GLU A 50 -13.13 22.11 5.00
C GLU A 50 -11.98 22.78 5.77
N ARG A 51 -10.73 22.69 5.27
CA ARG A 51 -9.58 23.34 5.88
C ARG A 51 -9.67 24.86 5.86
N LEU A 52 -10.14 25.48 4.78
CA LEU A 52 -10.33 26.93 4.70
C LEU A 52 -11.42 27.44 5.65
N HIS A 53 -12.45 26.64 5.93
CA HIS A 53 -13.50 26.99 6.90
C HIS A 53 -13.12 26.70 8.36
N ALA A 54 -12.03 25.95 8.61
CA ALA A 54 -11.57 25.65 9.95
C ALA A 54 -10.77 26.82 10.58
N THR A 55 -10.77 26.90 11.90
CA THR A 55 -9.86 27.78 12.65
C THR A 55 -8.42 27.21 12.59
N PRO A 56 -7.37 28.03 12.42
CA PRO A 56 -7.38 29.49 12.30
C PRO A 56 -7.58 30.03 10.88
N TRP A 57 -7.59 29.15 9.86
CA TRP A 57 -7.53 29.50 8.44
C TRP A 57 -8.67 30.40 7.96
N GLN A 58 -9.88 30.22 8.50
CA GLN A 58 -11.04 31.06 8.16
C GLN A 58 -10.83 32.56 8.44
N LYS A 59 -9.91 32.90 9.36
CA LYS A 59 -9.61 34.30 9.76
C LYS A 59 -8.38 34.85 9.05
N VAL A 60 -7.67 34.04 8.26
CA VAL A 60 -6.47 34.44 7.55
C VAL A 60 -6.88 34.99 6.19
N LEU A 61 -6.54 36.26 5.95
CA LEU A 61 -6.88 36.97 4.72
C LEU A 61 -5.58 37.29 3.98
N PRO A 62 -5.35 36.69 2.80
CA PRO A 62 -4.24 37.07 1.94
C PRO A 62 -4.36 38.55 1.57
N ALA A 63 -3.42 39.37 2.02
CA ALA A 63 -3.41 40.81 1.79
C ALA A 63 -2.39 41.24 0.73
N ARG A 64 -1.56 40.31 0.25
CA ARG A 64 -0.44 40.54 -0.67
C ARG A 64 -0.48 39.52 -1.80
N SER A 65 0.22 39.81 -2.89
CA SER A 65 0.37 38.84 -3.99
C SER A 65 1.11 37.59 -3.53
N SER A 66 0.79 36.46 -4.14
CA SER A 66 1.44 35.16 -3.94
C SER A 66 2.96 35.23 -3.98
N THR A 67 3.50 35.95 -4.97
CA THR A 67 4.95 36.15 -5.16
C THR A 67 5.59 36.87 -3.97
N ILE A 68 4.92 37.89 -3.44
CA ILE A 68 5.41 38.62 -2.26
C ILE A 68 5.32 37.73 -1.02
N LEU A 69 4.18 37.07 -0.81
CA LEU A 69 3.97 36.15 0.32
C LEU A 69 5.04 35.05 0.34
N ARG A 70 5.33 34.43 -0.79
CA ARG A 70 6.40 33.43 -0.94
C ARG A 70 7.76 33.97 -0.53
N ARG A 71 8.17 35.13 -1.07
CA ARG A 71 9.48 35.74 -0.75
C ARG A 71 9.61 36.04 0.74
N GLU A 72 8.52 36.51 1.37
CA GLU A 72 8.49 36.78 2.80
C GLU A 72 8.53 35.49 3.64
N THR A 73 7.81 34.45 3.24
CA THR A 73 7.90 33.12 3.85
C THR A 73 9.32 32.56 3.76
N GLU A 74 9.96 32.59 2.59
CA GLU A 74 11.35 32.15 2.39
C GLU A 74 12.34 32.97 3.22
N HIS A 75 12.13 34.28 3.34
CA HIS A 75 12.94 35.14 4.21
C HIS A 75 12.81 34.75 5.68
N ARG A 76 11.57 34.58 6.18
CA ARG A 76 11.30 34.18 7.57
C ARG A 76 11.81 32.77 7.88
N LEU A 77 11.74 31.85 6.93
CA LEU A 77 12.33 30.50 7.03
C LEU A 77 13.85 30.58 7.22
N ARG A 78 14.56 31.33 6.35
CA ARG A 78 16.02 31.54 6.48
C ARG A 78 16.41 32.15 7.82
N LYS A 79 15.58 33.07 8.34
CA LYS A 79 15.78 33.71 9.65
C LYS A 79 15.30 32.86 10.83
N ARG A 80 14.75 31.66 10.59
CA ARG A 80 14.17 30.76 11.61
C ARG A 80 13.03 31.41 12.41
N GLN A 81 12.28 32.33 11.79
CA GLN A 81 11.20 33.12 12.41
C GLN A 81 9.79 32.53 12.18
N THR A 82 9.71 31.23 11.94
CA THR A 82 8.44 30.50 11.77
C THR A 82 8.33 29.42 12.84
N GLY A 83 7.12 29.18 13.33
CA GLY A 83 6.85 28.15 14.35
C GLY A 83 6.93 26.71 13.83
N ASN A 84 6.98 26.51 12.50
CA ASN A 84 7.05 25.18 11.89
C ASN A 84 7.91 25.20 10.61
N GLN A 85 9.23 25.25 10.81
CA GLN A 85 10.21 25.39 9.72
C GLN A 85 10.09 24.28 8.67
N ALA A 86 9.93 23.02 9.11
CA ALA A 86 9.87 21.88 8.20
C ALA A 86 8.63 21.91 7.30
N ALA A 87 7.45 22.18 7.87
CA ALA A 87 6.22 22.22 7.09
C ALA A 87 6.21 23.40 6.11
N TYR A 88 6.57 24.61 6.56
CA TYR A 88 6.60 25.78 5.68
C TYR A 88 7.74 25.72 4.65
N GLY A 89 8.86 25.07 4.96
CA GLY A 89 9.92 24.80 4.00
C GLY A 89 9.43 23.93 2.85
N ARG A 90 8.74 22.81 3.17
CA ARG A 90 8.10 21.96 2.16
C ARG A 90 7.06 22.72 1.34
N LEU A 91 6.23 23.54 1.99
CA LEU A 91 5.25 24.38 1.31
C LEU A 91 5.90 25.36 0.34
N ALA A 92 6.96 26.07 0.73
CA ALA A 92 7.61 27.05 -0.13
C ALA A 92 8.26 26.41 -1.37
N ILE A 93 8.89 25.25 -1.18
CA ILE A 93 9.44 24.44 -2.29
C ILE A 93 8.30 24.01 -3.22
N TRP A 94 7.25 23.40 -2.67
CA TRP A 94 6.09 22.95 -3.42
C TRP A 94 5.44 24.12 -4.18
N TYR A 95 5.15 25.23 -3.51
CA TYR A 95 4.54 26.41 -4.14
C TYR A 95 5.40 26.96 -5.29
N GLY A 96 6.73 26.90 -5.13
CA GLY A 96 7.66 27.34 -6.16
C GLY A 96 7.78 26.44 -7.37
N GLN A 97 7.68 25.12 -7.17
CA GLN A 97 7.68 24.13 -8.25
C GLN A 97 6.40 24.19 -9.11
N TRP A 98 5.29 24.62 -8.51
CA TRP A 98 3.96 24.56 -9.14
C TRP A 98 3.54 25.86 -9.83
N THR A 99 4.37 26.91 -9.79
CA THR A 99 4.12 28.24 -10.39
C THR A 99 2.63 28.62 -10.42
N PHE A 100 2.05 28.80 -9.24
CA PHE A 100 0.71 29.36 -9.02
C PHE A 100 0.64 30.86 -9.38
N ASP A 101 1.13 31.20 -10.56
CA ASP A 101 1.00 32.54 -11.12
C ASP A 101 -0.32 32.61 -11.89
N ALA A 102 -1.30 33.27 -11.28
CA ALA A 102 -2.62 33.46 -11.87
C ALA A 102 -2.56 34.21 -13.22
N THR A 103 -1.45 34.88 -13.53
CA THR A 103 -1.27 35.66 -14.76
C THR A 103 -0.84 34.83 -15.98
N LEU A 104 -0.42 33.57 -15.80
CA LEU A 104 0.08 32.68 -16.87
C LEU A 104 -0.87 31.50 -17.17
N ALA A 105 -2.11 31.60 -16.70
CA ALA A 105 -3.11 30.54 -16.74
C ALA A 105 -3.76 30.37 -18.12
N SER A 106 -3.15 29.64 -19.05
CA SER A 106 -3.92 29.09 -20.18
C SER A 106 -4.73 27.86 -19.72
N PRO A 107 -5.86 27.53 -20.38
CA PRO A 107 -6.61 26.29 -20.14
C PRO A 107 -5.71 25.03 -20.22
N ASP A 108 -4.81 24.98 -21.21
CA ASP A 108 -3.85 23.88 -21.39
C ASP A 108 -2.91 23.68 -20.19
N LEU A 109 -2.60 24.75 -19.44
CA LEU A 109 -1.77 24.66 -18.24
C LEU A 109 -2.57 24.09 -17.06
N ALA A 110 -3.87 24.35 -17.00
CA ALA A 110 -4.76 23.80 -15.99
C ALA A 110 -4.94 22.29 -16.18
N ASP A 111 -5.12 21.83 -17.42
CA ASP A 111 -5.23 20.40 -17.74
C ASP A 111 -3.92 19.65 -17.44
N ARG A 112 -2.74 20.19 -17.82
CA ARG A 112 -1.45 19.60 -17.44
C ARG A 112 -1.22 19.55 -15.93
N MET A 113 -1.74 20.52 -15.19
CA MET A 113 -1.60 20.56 -13.74
C MET A 113 -2.49 19.51 -13.07
N VAL A 114 -3.70 19.31 -13.58
CA VAL A 114 -4.60 18.22 -13.20
C VAL A 114 -3.94 16.87 -13.49
N ASP A 115 -3.33 16.70 -14.66
CA ASP A 115 -2.56 15.49 -15.01
C ASP A 115 -1.38 15.29 -14.05
N LEU A 116 -0.64 16.33 -13.67
CA LEU A 116 0.49 16.23 -12.72
C LEU A 116 0.07 16.01 -11.28
N MET A 117 -1.07 16.55 -10.85
CA MET A 117 -1.65 16.29 -9.52
C MET A 117 -2.21 14.88 -9.38
N LEU A 118 -2.65 14.30 -10.51
CA LEU A 118 -3.36 13.03 -10.57
C LEU A 118 -2.50 11.89 -11.07
N ALA A 119 -1.33 12.18 -11.67
CA ALA A 119 -0.39 11.17 -12.12
C ALA A 119 -0.01 10.20 -11.00
N PHE A 120 0.16 10.68 -9.76
CA PHE A 120 0.42 9.85 -8.59
C PHE A 120 -0.13 10.52 -7.33
N PRO A 121 -1.25 10.06 -6.73
CA PRO A 121 -1.79 10.68 -5.54
C PRO A 121 -0.72 10.69 -4.43
N ALA A 122 -0.42 11.88 -3.91
CA ALA A 122 0.58 12.05 -2.87
C ALA A 122 0.11 11.34 -1.59
N GLY A 123 0.81 10.28 -1.18
CA GLY A 123 0.56 9.58 0.07
C GLY A 123 1.24 8.22 0.14
N GLU A 124 1.59 7.80 1.35
CA GLU A 124 2.17 6.46 1.61
C GLU A 124 1.25 5.36 1.09
N PHE A 125 -0.08 5.52 1.21
CA PHE A 125 -1.06 4.57 0.69
C PHE A 125 -0.94 4.29 -0.81
N PHE A 126 -0.61 5.31 -1.62
CA PHE A 126 -0.44 5.10 -3.05
C PHE A 126 0.84 4.29 -3.33
N ALA A 127 1.94 4.65 -2.67
CA ALA A 127 3.20 3.94 -2.78
C ALA A 127 3.09 2.49 -2.25
N ASP A 128 2.37 2.28 -1.15
CA ASP A 128 1.99 0.97 -0.63
C ASP A 128 1.26 0.16 -1.71
N ARG A 129 0.23 0.74 -2.35
CA ARG A 129 -0.52 0.08 -3.43
C ARG A 129 0.36 -0.26 -4.62
N VAL A 130 1.21 0.66 -5.06
CA VAL A 130 2.15 0.41 -6.16
C VAL A 130 3.08 -0.74 -5.82
N PHE A 131 3.63 -0.76 -4.60
CA PHE A 131 4.51 -1.83 -4.15
C PHE A 131 3.79 -3.18 -4.10
N GLU A 132 2.58 -3.23 -3.55
CA GLU A 132 1.77 -4.46 -3.52
C GLU A 132 1.46 -4.99 -4.93
N VAL A 133 1.11 -4.10 -5.88
CA VAL A 133 0.85 -4.48 -7.29
C VAL A 133 2.13 -4.93 -7.99
N TRP A 134 3.26 -4.30 -7.67
CA TRP A 134 4.55 -4.72 -8.18
C TRP A 134 4.93 -6.11 -7.64
N CYS A 135 4.74 -6.39 -6.34
CA CYS A 135 4.91 -7.73 -5.78
C CYS A 135 3.99 -8.77 -6.44
N LEU A 136 2.73 -8.42 -6.70
CA LEU A 136 1.78 -9.28 -7.44
C LEU A 136 2.34 -9.62 -8.83
N ASN A 137 2.88 -8.63 -9.54
CA ASN A 137 3.53 -8.86 -10.83
C ASN A 137 4.75 -9.76 -10.68
N GLN A 138 5.59 -9.56 -9.66
CA GLN A 138 6.76 -10.43 -9.42
C GLN A 138 6.34 -11.88 -9.18
N VAL A 139 5.28 -12.14 -8.42
CA VAL A 139 4.72 -13.48 -8.23
C VAL A 139 4.34 -14.13 -9.56
N ILE A 140 3.58 -13.41 -10.40
CA ILE A 140 3.12 -13.93 -11.70
C ILE A 140 4.31 -14.20 -12.63
N GLU A 141 5.26 -13.27 -12.70
CA GLU A 141 6.46 -13.42 -13.51
C GLU A 141 7.37 -14.53 -13.00
N SER A 142 7.47 -14.73 -11.69
CA SER A 142 8.20 -15.85 -11.09
C SER A 142 7.60 -17.19 -11.48
N PHE A 143 6.28 -17.34 -11.42
CA PHE A 143 5.59 -18.53 -11.95
C PHE A 143 5.94 -18.79 -13.41
N ARG A 144 5.94 -17.74 -14.25
CA ARG A 144 6.28 -17.88 -15.67
C ARG A 144 7.73 -18.31 -15.86
N ARG A 145 8.66 -17.73 -15.10
CA ARG A 145 10.09 -18.08 -15.16
C ARG A 145 10.37 -19.53 -14.75
N ILE A 146 9.64 -20.06 -13.77
CA ILE A 146 9.77 -21.46 -13.35
C ILE A 146 9.00 -22.43 -14.25
N GLY A 147 8.32 -21.96 -15.30
CA GLY A 147 7.72 -22.80 -16.35
C GLY A 147 6.20 -22.90 -16.33
N ALA A 148 5.51 -22.12 -15.50
CA ALA A 148 4.05 -22.09 -15.50
C ALA A 148 3.49 -21.28 -16.68
N VAL A 149 2.33 -21.68 -17.17
CA VAL A 149 1.63 -21.05 -18.29
C VAL A 149 0.39 -20.33 -17.76
N THR A 150 0.13 -19.10 -18.24
CA THR A 150 -1.13 -18.40 -17.94
C THR A 150 -2.28 -19.03 -18.72
N VAL A 151 -3.28 -19.54 -18.00
CA VAL A 151 -4.50 -20.13 -18.57
C VAL A 151 -5.59 -19.07 -18.73
N GLU A 152 -5.70 -18.17 -17.76
CA GLU A 152 -6.70 -17.09 -17.75
C GLU A 152 -6.11 -15.80 -17.16
N GLY A 153 -6.49 -14.65 -17.70
CA GLY A 153 -6.01 -13.34 -17.26
C GLY A 153 -4.68 -12.91 -17.93
N PRO A 154 -3.98 -11.88 -17.40
CA PRO A 154 -4.30 -11.12 -16.20
C PRO A 154 -5.50 -10.18 -16.39
N ARG A 155 -6.32 -10.07 -15.36
CA ARG A 155 -7.45 -9.13 -15.29
C ARG A 155 -7.01 -7.78 -14.76
N LEU A 156 -7.74 -6.74 -15.14
CA LEU A 156 -7.58 -5.41 -14.56
C LEU A 156 -7.98 -5.43 -13.07
N LEU A 157 -7.27 -4.70 -12.22
CA LEU A 157 -7.50 -4.72 -10.77
C LEU A 157 -8.93 -4.32 -10.37
N TRP A 158 -9.62 -3.49 -11.16
CA TRP A 158 -11.02 -3.12 -10.91
C TRP A 158 -12.02 -4.27 -11.13
N GLN A 159 -11.59 -5.36 -11.77
CA GLN A 159 -12.40 -6.55 -12.11
C GLN A 159 -12.12 -7.69 -11.11
N ARG A 160 -11.33 -7.45 -10.07
CA ARG A 160 -10.94 -8.45 -9.06
C ARG A 160 -12.09 -8.89 -8.14
N ALA A 161 -13.22 -8.19 -8.16
CA ALA A 161 -14.35 -8.48 -7.27
C ALA A 161 -14.86 -9.91 -7.50
N GLY A 162 -14.58 -10.81 -6.54
CA GLY A 162 -14.99 -12.21 -6.60
C GLY A 162 -14.26 -13.07 -7.65
N ARG A 163 -13.19 -12.57 -8.27
CA ARG A 163 -12.43 -13.30 -9.31
C ARG A 163 -10.93 -13.24 -9.04
N SER A 164 -10.20 -14.29 -9.41
CA SER A 164 -8.74 -14.28 -9.45
C SER A 164 -8.24 -13.24 -10.47
N ILE A 165 -7.06 -12.70 -10.25
CA ILE A 165 -6.38 -11.82 -11.21
C ILE A 165 -5.96 -12.64 -12.43
N CYS A 166 -5.41 -13.82 -12.20
CA CYS A 166 -5.10 -14.78 -13.24
C CYS A 166 -5.12 -16.20 -12.67
N THR A 167 -5.20 -17.16 -13.58
CA THR A 167 -5.03 -18.58 -13.29
C THR A 167 -3.81 -19.07 -14.06
N LEU A 168 -2.90 -19.74 -13.34
CA LEU A 168 -1.64 -20.25 -13.85
C LEU A 168 -1.67 -21.78 -13.78
N ARG A 169 -1.10 -22.45 -14.78
CA ARG A 169 -0.95 -23.90 -14.79
C ARG A 169 0.53 -24.25 -14.73
N PHE A 170 0.90 -25.10 -13.79
CA PHE A 170 2.23 -25.64 -13.64
C PHE A 170 2.13 -27.15 -13.50
N GLU A 171 2.78 -27.89 -14.40
CA GLU A 171 2.54 -29.33 -14.57
C GLU A 171 1.02 -29.60 -14.77
N GLU A 172 0.46 -30.51 -13.97
CA GLU A 172 -0.95 -30.89 -13.98
C GLU A 172 -1.83 -30.01 -13.06
N TYR A 173 -1.23 -29.11 -12.28
CA TYR A 173 -1.97 -28.31 -11.29
C TYR A 173 -2.31 -26.91 -11.79
N THR A 174 -3.50 -26.44 -11.43
CA THR A 174 -3.90 -25.05 -11.61
C THR A 174 -3.84 -24.26 -10.30
N PHE A 175 -3.45 -22.99 -10.42
CA PHE A 175 -3.27 -22.06 -9.32
C PHE A 175 -3.96 -20.73 -9.62
N ASP A 176 -4.89 -20.34 -8.77
CA ASP A 176 -5.52 -19.04 -8.84
C ASP A 176 -4.72 -18.01 -8.04
N VAL A 177 -4.36 -16.92 -8.69
CA VAL A 177 -3.67 -15.78 -8.07
C VAL A 177 -4.70 -14.70 -7.74
N TRP A 178 -4.84 -14.38 -6.47
CA TRP A 178 -5.80 -13.40 -5.96
C TRP A 178 -5.11 -12.17 -5.41
N PHE A 179 -5.73 -11.00 -5.59
CA PHE A 179 -5.29 -9.73 -5.02
C PHE A 179 -6.34 -9.20 -4.03
N GLN A 180 -5.97 -9.07 -2.76
CA GLN A 180 -6.83 -8.64 -1.65
C GLN A 180 -8.10 -9.48 -1.45
N LYS A 181 -7.99 -10.81 -1.59
CA LYS A 181 -9.09 -11.73 -1.29
C LYS A 181 -9.14 -12.00 0.21
N SER A 182 -10.33 -11.93 0.80
CA SER A 182 -10.52 -12.39 2.19
C SER A 182 -10.34 -13.90 2.29
N LEU A 183 -9.62 -14.37 3.31
CA LEU A 183 -9.59 -15.78 3.69
C LEU A 183 -11.00 -16.26 4.11
N PRO A 184 -11.32 -17.56 3.98
CA PRO A 184 -12.67 -18.08 4.21
C PRO A 184 -13.16 -17.81 5.64
N SER A 185 -14.17 -16.97 5.79
CA SER A 185 -14.74 -16.62 7.11
C SER A 185 -15.33 -17.81 7.86
N SER A 186 -15.70 -18.88 7.16
CA SER A 186 -16.14 -20.16 7.76
C SER A 186 -15.04 -20.83 8.57
N SER A 187 -13.77 -20.60 8.22
CA SER A 187 -12.60 -21.16 8.91
C SER A 187 -12.04 -20.26 10.02
N ALA A 188 -12.56 -19.04 10.14
CA ALA A 188 -12.12 -18.07 11.15
C ALA A 188 -12.53 -18.51 12.57
N ARG A 189 -11.55 -18.58 13.47
CA ARG A 189 -11.73 -18.95 14.87
C ARG A 189 -12.11 -17.78 15.76
N TRP A 190 -11.57 -16.60 15.47
CA TRP A 190 -11.83 -15.38 16.24
C TRP A 190 -13.08 -14.67 15.72
N ARG A 191 -13.91 -14.22 16.65
CA ARG A 191 -15.17 -13.53 16.38
C ARG A 191 -15.30 -12.31 17.28
N TYR A 192 -15.90 -11.25 16.76
CA TYR A 192 -16.23 -10.07 17.56
C TYR A 192 -17.37 -10.40 18.52
N VAL A 193 -17.16 -10.19 19.82
CA VAL A 193 -18.14 -10.52 20.87
C VAL A 193 -19.50 -9.85 20.62
N HIS A 194 -19.50 -8.60 20.16
CA HIS A 194 -20.73 -7.80 20.07
C HIS A 194 -21.57 -8.07 18.81
N SER A 195 -20.94 -8.58 17.74
CA SER A 195 -21.64 -8.83 16.46
C SER A 195 -21.65 -10.30 16.04
N GLY A 196 -20.85 -11.16 16.68
CA GLY A 196 -20.62 -12.54 16.24
C GLY A 196 -19.86 -12.67 14.92
N ASN A 197 -19.56 -11.55 14.25
CA ASN A 197 -18.87 -11.53 12.97
C ASN A 197 -17.46 -12.10 13.12
N ALA A 198 -17.05 -12.89 12.13
CA ALA A 198 -15.70 -13.41 12.04
C ALA A 198 -14.66 -12.27 11.89
N LEU A 199 -13.54 -12.39 12.59
CA LEU A 199 -12.37 -11.55 12.35
C LEU A 199 -11.83 -11.86 10.96
N LYS A 200 -11.91 -10.90 10.04
CA LYS A 200 -11.50 -11.07 8.65
C LYS A 200 -9.98 -11.00 8.52
N GLY A 201 -9.44 -11.85 7.64
CA GLY A 201 -8.06 -11.79 7.21
C GLY A 201 -8.02 -11.50 5.72
N ILE A 202 -7.46 -10.37 5.34
CA ILE A 202 -7.31 -9.95 3.94
C ILE A 202 -5.82 -9.78 3.67
N PRO A 203 -5.14 -10.80 3.15
CA PRO A 203 -3.78 -10.68 2.67
C PRO A 203 -3.71 -9.84 1.40
N ASP A 204 -2.55 -9.25 1.11
CA ASP A 204 -2.37 -8.47 -0.11
C ASP A 204 -2.44 -9.36 -1.36
N ILE A 205 -1.79 -10.53 -1.34
CA ILE A 205 -1.81 -11.53 -2.42
C ILE A 205 -2.06 -12.91 -1.81
N THR A 206 -2.83 -13.75 -2.50
CA THR A 206 -3.07 -15.14 -2.10
C THR A 206 -3.07 -16.04 -3.32
N LEU A 207 -2.32 -17.13 -3.25
CA LEU A 207 -2.35 -18.17 -4.25
C LEU A 207 -3.07 -19.38 -3.69
N ILE A 208 -3.95 -19.95 -4.50
CA ILE A 208 -4.76 -21.11 -4.14
C ILE A 208 -4.60 -22.14 -5.24
N GLY A 209 -3.99 -23.27 -4.91
CA GLY A 209 -3.95 -24.44 -5.79
C GLY A 209 -5.30 -25.14 -5.82
N GLU A 210 -5.64 -25.77 -6.94
CA GLU A 210 -6.82 -26.64 -7.04
C GLU A 210 -6.81 -27.78 -6.01
N ASP A 211 -5.62 -28.19 -5.58
CA ASP A 211 -5.40 -29.18 -4.53
C ASP A 211 -5.53 -28.59 -3.12
N SER A 212 -6.02 -27.35 -2.99
CA SER A 212 -6.24 -26.64 -1.73
C SER A 212 -4.97 -26.26 -0.97
N ARG A 213 -3.79 -26.22 -1.62
CA ARG A 213 -2.61 -25.59 -1.02
C ARG A 213 -2.71 -24.07 -1.11
N TYR A 214 -2.20 -23.38 -0.09
CA TYR A 214 -2.23 -21.90 -0.01
C TYR A 214 -0.82 -21.34 0.10
N LEU A 215 -0.59 -20.19 -0.55
CA LEU A 215 0.52 -19.30 -0.27
C LEU A 215 -0.04 -17.90 -0.03
N VAL A 216 0.24 -17.36 1.15
CA VAL A 216 -0.25 -16.06 1.60
C VAL A 216 0.91 -15.06 1.55
N ILE A 217 0.73 -13.93 0.88
CA ILE A 217 1.80 -12.93 0.73
C ILE A 217 1.28 -11.56 1.16
N ASP A 218 2.03 -10.88 2.02
CA ASP A 218 1.77 -9.51 2.45
C ASP A 218 2.96 -8.63 2.03
N ALA A 219 2.69 -7.46 1.45
CA ALA A 219 3.73 -6.56 0.97
C ALA A 219 3.69 -5.24 1.75
N LYS A 220 4.87 -4.71 2.09
CA LYS A 220 5.01 -3.51 2.91
C LYS A 220 6.04 -2.59 2.30
N ASN A 221 5.59 -1.43 1.84
CA ASN A 221 6.46 -0.39 1.29
C ASN A 221 7.10 0.43 2.42
N ARG A 222 7.78 -0.27 3.33
CA ARG A 222 8.54 0.32 4.43
C ARG A 222 9.96 -0.18 4.35
N LYS A 223 10.91 0.74 4.42
CA LYS A 223 12.32 0.41 4.36
C LYS A 223 12.73 -0.36 5.62
N SER A 224 13.30 -1.53 5.39
CA SER A 224 13.73 -2.48 6.40
C SER A 224 15.24 -2.33 6.62
N TYR A 225 15.63 -1.88 7.82
CA TYR A 225 17.03 -1.71 8.26
C TYR A 225 17.54 -2.84 9.17
N GLY A 226 16.90 -4.01 9.16
CA GLY A 226 17.26 -5.12 10.04
C GLY A 226 16.63 -6.44 9.64
N ALA A 227 17.17 -7.54 10.17
CA ALA A 227 16.85 -8.90 9.75
C ALA A 227 15.47 -9.42 10.18
N THR A 228 14.77 -8.73 11.08
CA THR A 228 13.49 -9.19 11.65
C THR A 228 12.39 -8.14 11.58
N ARG A 229 11.15 -8.61 11.46
CA ARG A 229 9.92 -7.79 11.36
C ARG A 229 8.83 -8.36 12.27
N PRO A 230 8.93 -8.16 13.60
CA PRO A 230 8.06 -8.86 14.53
C PRO A 230 6.57 -8.54 14.31
N GLU A 231 6.20 -7.29 14.06
CA GLU A 231 4.79 -6.90 13.85
C GLU A 231 4.17 -7.61 12.64
N GLU A 232 4.81 -7.52 11.47
CA GLU A 232 4.34 -8.19 10.26
C GLU A 232 4.41 -9.72 10.39
N THR A 233 5.44 -10.26 11.05
CA THR A 233 5.52 -11.68 11.38
C THR A 233 4.33 -12.11 12.24
N TYR A 234 3.98 -11.36 13.29
CA TYR A 234 2.81 -11.67 14.12
C TYR A 234 1.50 -11.57 13.35
N LYS A 235 1.39 -10.66 12.38
CA LYS A 235 0.24 -10.60 11.48
C LYS A 235 0.09 -11.90 10.67
N MET A 236 1.18 -12.43 10.12
CA MET A 236 1.17 -13.69 9.37
C MET A 236 0.87 -14.90 10.25
N LEU A 237 1.45 -14.94 11.46
CA LEU A 237 1.12 -15.96 12.46
C LEU A 237 -0.35 -15.86 12.89
N GLY A 238 -0.91 -14.65 12.96
CA GLY A 238 -2.34 -14.42 13.18
C GLY A 238 -3.21 -14.99 12.06
N TYR A 239 -2.78 -14.93 10.79
CA TYR A 239 -3.49 -15.62 9.71
C TYR A 239 -3.45 -17.14 9.89
N LEU A 240 -2.28 -17.70 10.17
CA LEU A 240 -2.11 -19.13 10.42
C LEU A 240 -3.01 -19.61 11.58
N GLU A 241 -3.01 -18.88 12.70
CA GLU A 241 -3.77 -19.27 13.89
C GLU A 241 -5.29 -19.13 13.66
N ASN A 242 -5.73 -17.99 13.13
CA ASN A 242 -7.16 -17.68 13.03
C ASN A 242 -7.83 -18.51 11.94
N PHE A 243 -7.10 -18.82 10.86
CA PHE A 243 -7.60 -19.59 9.71
C PHE A 243 -7.01 -20.99 9.62
N ARG A 244 -6.57 -21.57 10.75
CA ARG A 244 -5.93 -22.90 10.79
C ARG A 244 -6.75 -23.99 10.07
N GLY A 245 -8.08 -23.89 10.07
CA GLY A 245 -8.97 -24.79 9.33
C GLY A 245 -8.72 -24.80 7.81
N THR A 246 -8.29 -23.66 7.23
CA THR A 246 -7.92 -23.54 5.82
C THR A 246 -6.62 -24.28 5.51
N PHE A 247 -5.68 -24.37 6.47
CA PHE A 247 -4.34 -24.94 6.30
C PHE A 247 -4.20 -26.34 6.91
N GLN A 248 -5.28 -27.12 6.96
CA GLN A 248 -5.24 -28.48 7.55
C GLN A 248 -4.61 -29.52 6.63
N GLN A 249 -4.82 -29.39 5.31
CA GLN A 249 -4.37 -30.39 4.33
C GLN A 249 -2.91 -30.19 3.91
N TYR A 250 -2.44 -28.94 3.95
CA TYR A 250 -1.09 -28.56 3.59
C TYR A 250 -0.54 -27.57 4.63
N PRO A 251 0.77 -27.60 4.90
CA PRO A 251 1.38 -26.62 5.79
C PRO A 251 1.11 -25.20 5.29
N PHE A 252 1.00 -24.26 6.23
CA PHE A 252 0.90 -22.85 5.91
C PHE A 252 2.20 -22.33 5.33
N TRP A 253 2.10 -21.66 4.18
CA TRP A 253 3.21 -20.92 3.59
C TRP A 253 2.86 -19.44 3.52
N GLY A 254 3.72 -18.64 4.14
CA GLY A 254 3.63 -17.19 4.17
C GLY A 254 4.86 -16.54 3.55
N ALA A 255 4.68 -15.40 2.89
CA ALA A 255 5.76 -14.51 2.54
C ALA A 255 5.47 -13.05 2.92
N LEU A 256 6.49 -12.35 3.39
CA LEU A 256 6.47 -10.93 3.68
C LEU A 256 7.46 -10.22 2.76
N CYS A 257 6.96 -9.33 1.90
CA CYS A 257 7.79 -8.57 0.99
C CYS A 257 8.03 -7.16 1.54
N PHE A 258 9.29 -6.70 1.59
CA PHE A 258 9.68 -5.38 2.09
C PHE A 258 10.65 -4.68 1.13
N LEU A 259 10.75 -3.36 1.22
CA LEU A 259 11.95 -2.66 0.72
C LEU A 259 13.10 -2.86 1.71
N SER A 260 14.31 -3.17 1.25
CA SER A 260 15.48 -3.32 2.12
C SER A 260 16.76 -2.92 1.40
N ASP A 261 17.68 -2.26 2.12
CA ASP A 261 19.05 -2.05 1.63
C ASP A 261 19.90 -3.33 1.71
N ASP A 262 19.43 -4.32 2.47
CA ASP A 262 20.14 -5.57 2.68
C ASP A 262 19.53 -6.69 1.83
N ASP A 263 20.32 -7.74 1.65
CA ASP A 263 19.87 -9.01 1.08
C ASP A 263 18.97 -9.79 2.04
N LEU A 264 17.87 -9.16 2.49
CA LEU A 264 16.94 -9.76 3.43
C LEU A 264 16.28 -11.00 2.80
N PHE A 265 16.75 -12.16 3.23
CA PHE A 265 16.13 -13.45 3.04
C PHE A 265 16.20 -14.17 4.40
N THR A 266 15.10 -14.16 5.12
CA THR A 266 15.03 -14.78 6.46
C THR A 266 13.81 -15.68 6.52
N GLU A 267 14.00 -16.90 7.00
CA GLU A 267 12.94 -17.88 7.10
C GLU A 267 12.66 -18.24 8.56
N VAL A 268 11.39 -18.43 8.87
CA VAL A 268 10.92 -19.01 10.13
C VAL A 268 10.06 -20.22 9.80
N GLY A 269 10.43 -21.37 10.34
CA GLY A 269 9.74 -22.64 10.13
C GLY A 269 9.23 -23.25 11.43
N THR A 270 8.27 -24.16 11.31
CA THR A 270 7.83 -25.04 12.42
C THR A 270 8.16 -26.49 12.09
N GLU A 271 8.25 -27.36 13.10
CA GLU A 271 8.40 -28.81 12.89
C GLU A 271 7.26 -29.41 12.05
N GLY A 272 6.05 -28.83 12.13
CA GLY A 272 4.90 -29.22 11.32
C GLY A 272 4.92 -28.73 9.87
N GLY A 273 6.06 -28.24 9.37
CA GLY A 273 6.25 -27.84 7.98
C GLY A 273 5.69 -26.47 7.60
N ASN A 274 5.03 -25.75 8.52
CA ASN A 274 4.63 -24.36 8.25
C ASN A 274 5.87 -23.49 8.08
N ARG A 275 5.83 -22.58 7.11
CA ARG A 275 6.94 -21.70 6.74
C ARG A 275 6.48 -20.26 6.55
N LEU A 276 7.33 -19.34 6.98
CA LEU A 276 7.18 -17.91 6.75
C LEU A 276 8.53 -17.36 6.25
N VAL A 277 8.52 -16.73 5.08
CA VAL A 277 9.73 -16.18 4.46
C VAL A 277 9.64 -14.67 4.38
N LEU A 278 10.69 -13.97 4.81
CA LEU A 278 10.85 -12.52 4.68
C LEU A 278 11.74 -12.27 3.46
N LEU A 279 11.20 -11.51 2.51
CA LEU A 279 11.81 -11.20 1.23
C LEU A 279 12.06 -9.70 1.10
N GLY A 280 13.33 -9.30 1.02
CA GLY A 280 13.73 -7.93 0.70
C GLY A 280 13.78 -7.67 -0.81
N ALA A 281 13.17 -6.57 -1.23
CA ALA A 281 13.35 -5.93 -2.53
C ALA A 281 14.37 -4.80 -2.38
N HIS A 282 15.53 -4.98 -3.02
CA HIS A 282 16.61 -4.00 -3.00
C HIS A 282 16.22 -2.76 -3.83
N ASP A 283 16.37 -1.56 -3.27
CA ASP A 283 15.90 -0.30 -3.87
C ASP A 283 16.95 0.38 -4.77
N ASN A 284 18.23 0.03 -4.64
CA ASN A 284 19.32 0.77 -5.29
C ASN A 284 19.70 0.30 -6.71
N ASP A 285 19.21 -0.84 -7.19
CA ASP A 285 19.38 -1.25 -8.61
C ASP A 285 18.20 -2.13 -9.09
N PRO A 286 17.33 -1.62 -9.98
CA PRO A 286 16.22 -2.37 -10.56
C PRO A 286 16.66 -3.64 -11.30
N LYS A 287 17.89 -3.69 -11.84
CA LYS A 287 18.44 -4.86 -12.53
C LYS A 287 18.90 -5.95 -11.56
N VAL A 288 19.17 -5.56 -10.31
CA VAL A 288 19.61 -6.44 -9.21
C VAL A 288 18.50 -6.58 -8.18
N CYS A 289 17.24 -6.30 -8.55
CA CYS A 289 16.12 -6.54 -7.64
C CYS A 289 16.01 -8.05 -7.38
N ALA A 290 16.64 -8.52 -6.30
CA ALA A 290 16.72 -9.93 -5.93
C ALA A 290 15.35 -10.53 -5.57
N LEU A 291 14.30 -9.70 -5.43
CA LEU A 291 12.96 -10.18 -5.09
C LEU A 291 12.48 -11.21 -6.11
N GLY A 292 12.70 -10.97 -7.41
CA GLY A 292 12.29 -11.92 -8.46
C GLY A 292 12.91 -13.30 -8.27
N GLY A 293 14.25 -13.37 -8.14
CA GLY A 293 14.94 -14.64 -7.94
C GLY A 293 14.59 -15.33 -6.62
N ARG A 294 14.42 -14.58 -5.52
CA ARG A 294 14.00 -15.16 -4.22
C ARG A 294 12.56 -15.66 -4.27
N MET A 295 11.69 -14.97 -5.00
CA MET A 295 10.33 -15.41 -5.25
C MET A 295 10.32 -16.69 -6.12
N ASP A 296 11.23 -16.81 -7.09
CA ASP A 296 11.41 -18.04 -7.88
C ASP A 296 11.76 -19.23 -6.96
N THR A 297 12.69 -19.05 -6.02
CA THR A 297 13.03 -20.08 -5.01
C THR A 297 11.84 -20.43 -4.14
N LEU A 298 11.18 -19.44 -3.53
CA LEU A 298 10.01 -19.65 -2.68
C LEU A 298 8.92 -20.46 -3.40
N LEU A 299 8.61 -20.07 -4.63
CA LEU A 299 7.57 -20.71 -5.42
C LEU A 299 7.97 -22.12 -5.87
N SER A 300 9.23 -22.32 -6.26
CA SER A 300 9.72 -23.66 -6.63
C SER A 300 9.59 -24.63 -5.46
N GLU A 301 9.98 -24.21 -4.25
CA GLU A 301 9.85 -25.05 -3.06
C GLU A 301 8.38 -25.28 -2.68
N TRP A 302 7.54 -24.25 -2.74
CA TRP A 302 6.11 -24.37 -2.45
C TRP A 302 5.38 -25.29 -3.44
N LEU A 303 5.73 -25.23 -4.72
CA LEU A 303 5.21 -26.12 -5.75
C LEU A 303 5.70 -27.55 -5.57
N SER A 304 6.92 -27.74 -5.06
CA SER A 304 7.48 -29.07 -4.77
C SER A 304 6.74 -29.82 -3.66
N LEU A 305 5.89 -29.14 -2.88
CA LEU A 305 5.01 -29.79 -1.90
C LEU A 305 4.13 -30.83 -2.60
N ARG A 306 4.46 -32.09 -2.39
CA ARG A 306 3.58 -33.21 -2.73
C ARG A 306 2.56 -33.37 -1.60
N ARG A 307 1.34 -33.76 -1.96
CA ARG A 307 0.30 -34.12 -1.00
C ARG A 307 0.91 -35.12 -0.02
N THR A 308 0.91 -34.80 1.26
CA THR A 308 1.40 -35.73 2.28
C THR A 308 0.43 -36.89 2.34
N GLU A 309 0.76 -38.01 1.69
CA GLU A 309 0.04 -39.25 1.90
C GLU A 309 0.26 -39.68 3.37
N GLY A 310 -0.77 -39.50 4.20
CA GLY A 310 -0.88 -40.17 5.49
C GLY A 310 0.01 -39.67 6.63
N LEU A 311 -0.40 -38.58 7.30
CA LEU A 311 -0.03 -38.31 8.71
C LEU A 311 -1.27 -38.11 9.61
N LEU A 312 -2.35 -38.83 9.30
CA LEU A 312 -3.48 -39.08 10.20
C LEU A 312 -3.66 -40.59 10.42
N ALA A 313 -2.57 -41.31 10.69
CA ALA A 313 -2.66 -42.54 11.45
C ALA A 313 -2.71 -42.16 12.94
N SER A 314 -3.94 -42.02 13.45
CA SER A 314 -4.33 -42.20 14.85
C SER A 314 -3.22 -42.02 15.91
N ALA A 315 -3.05 -40.80 16.42
CA ALA A 315 -2.53 -40.66 17.78
C ALA A 315 -3.65 -41.11 18.75
N PRO A 316 -3.42 -42.13 19.61
CA PRO A 316 -4.43 -42.53 20.57
C PRO A 316 -4.65 -41.39 21.57
N VAL A 317 -5.91 -41.03 21.76
CA VAL A 317 -6.36 -40.15 22.83
C VAL A 317 -5.91 -40.76 24.16
N PRO A 318 -5.17 -40.06 25.04
CA PRO A 318 -4.88 -40.57 26.36
C PRO A 318 -6.21 -40.71 27.11
N GLN A 319 -6.57 -41.94 27.48
CA GLN A 319 -7.64 -42.16 28.45
C GLN A 319 -7.20 -41.53 29.77
N ILE A 320 -7.84 -40.41 30.12
CA ILE A 320 -7.80 -39.89 31.49
C ILE A 320 -8.61 -40.88 32.32
N ILE A 321 -7.92 -41.72 33.09
CA ILE A 321 -8.52 -42.51 34.16
C ILE A 321 -8.88 -41.52 35.27
N MET A 322 -10.17 -41.39 35.56
CA MET A 322 -10.67 -40.76 36.81
C MET A 322 -10.54 -41.72 37.97
#